data_AF-A0A3A5KNS7-F1
#
_entry.id   AF-A0A3A5KNS7-F1
#
_cell.length_a   1.000
_cell.length_b   1.000
_cell.length_c   1.000
_cell.angle_alpha   90.00
_cell.angle_beta   90.00
_cell.angle_gamma   90.00
#
_symmetry.space_group_name_H-M   'P 1'
#
loop_
_entity.id
_entity.type
_entity.pdbx_description
1 polymer ?
#
loop_
_entity_poly.entity_id
_entity_poly.type
_entity_poly.pdbx_seq_one_letter_code
_entity_poly.pdbx_strand_id
1 'polypeptide(L)'
;MKWLNLLTGGYASLVLYAIAAAAIAAVLGWTYHLGYDKAETKGTAKYEQREVEIAKATAAEIGRQAQANAQAKAIEAARIAQLEAENAALELLIKEKSDEADADPDRDRPALSSGAGLRIDAIH
;
A
#
# COMPACT_ATOMS: atom_id res chain seq x y z
N MET A 1 7.35 -53.24 -58.82
CA MET A 1 8.46 -52.50 -59.48
C MET A 1 8.14 -52.13 -60.94
N LYS A 2 7.84 -53.07 -61.85
CA LYS A 2 7.58 -52.75 -63.28
C LYS A 2 6.41 -51.78 -63.54
N TRP A 3 5.37 -51.82 -62.72
CA TRP A 3 4.12 -51.08 -62.92
C TRP A 3 4.23 -49.66 -62.37
N LEU A 4 4.93 -49.49 -61.24
CA LEU A 4 5.29 -48.18 -60.69
C LEU A 4 6.19 -47.41 -61.66
N ASN A 5 7.22 -48.06 -62.23
CA ASN A 5 8.11 -47.44 -63.22
C ASN A 5 7.38 -47.04 -64.52
N LEU A 6 6.32 -47.76 -64.91
CA LEU A 6 5.49 -47.41 -66.06
C LEU A 6 4.66 -46.13 -65.80
N LEU A 7 4.16 -45.97 -64.57
CA LEU A 7 3.36 -44.82 -64.13
C LEU A 7 4.19 -43.57 -63.83
N THR A 8 5.41 -43.75 -63.31
CA THR A 8 6.28 -42.64 -62.88
C THR A 8 7.41 -42.36 -63.88
N GLY A 9 7.39 -42.96 -65.07
CA GLY A 9 8.42 -42.77 -66.10
C GLY A 9 9.83 -43.21 -65.68
N GLY A 10 9.96 -44.18 -64.77
CA GLY A 10 11.25 -44.64 -64.22
C GLY A 10 11.72 -43.90 -62.95
N TYR A 11 11.01 -42.86 -62.49
CA TYR A 11 11.35 -42.09 -61.29
C TYR A 11 10.68 -42.60 -60.00
N ALA A 12 10.28 -43.87 -59.96
CA ALA A 12 9.49 -44.44 -58.86
C ALA A 12 10.15 -44.26 -57.49
N SER A 13 11.48 -44.34 -57.44
CA SER A 13 12.28 -44.09 -56.24
C SER A 13 12.20 -42.63 -55.78
N LEU A 14 12.31 -41.65 -56.70
CA LEU A 14 12.21 -40.23 -56.36
C LEU A 14 10.82 -39.85 -55.85
N VAL A 15 9.77 -40.40 -56.45
CA VAL A 15 8.38 -40.19 -55.98
C VAL A 15 8.21 -40.75 -54.56
N LEU A 16 8.75 -41.93 -54.28
CA LEU A 16 8.76 -42.51 -52.94
C LEU A 16 9.53 -41.64 -51.93
N TYR A 17 10.71 -41.14 -52.29
CA TYR A 17 11.48 -40.23 -51.43
C TYR A 17 10.76 -38.90 -51.19
N ALA A 18 10.09 -38.35 -52.21
CA ALA A 18 9.31 -37.11 -52.07
C ALA A 18 8.13 -37.30 -51.11
N ILE A 19 7.40 -38.42 -51.21
CA ILE A 19 6.30 -38.75 -50.30
C ILE A 19 6.85 -38.95 -48.87
N ALA A 20 7.96 -39.66 -48.72
CA ALA A 20 8.58 -39.87 -47.41
C ALA A 20 9.03 -38.54 -46.79
N ALA A 21 9.66 -37.65 -47.57
CA ALA A 21 10.06 -36.33 -47.12
C ALA A 21 8.86 -35.45 -46.73
N ALA A 22 7.78 -35.48 -47.52
CA ALA A 22 6.54 -34.76 -47.21
C ALA A 22 5.89 -35.27 -45.92
N ALA A 23 5.88 -36.60 -45.69
CA ALA A 23 5.36 -37.19 -44.47
C ALA A 23 6.18 -36.76 -43.24
N ILE A 24 7.51 -36.75 -43.35
CA ILE A 24 8.40 -36.28 -42.28
C ILE A 24 8.16 -34.80 -42.00
N ALA A 25 8.09 -33.96 -43.03
CA ALA A 25 7.83 -32.53 -42.88
C ALA A 25 6.47 -32.26 -42.23
N ALA A 26 5.43 -33.01 -42.58
CA ALA A 26 4.11 -32.89 -41.99
C ALA A 26 4.11 -33.27 -40.49
N VAL A 27 4.78 -34.36 -40.11
CA VAL A 27 4.89 -34.79 -38.71
C VAL A 27 5.68 -33.78 -37.88
N LEU A 28 6.80 -33.26 -38.41
CA LEU A 28 7.61 -32.25 -37.73
C LEU A 28 6.85 -30.93 -37.58
N GLY A 29 6.16 -30.48 -38.64
CA GLY A 29 5.33 -29.28 -38.58
C GLY A 29 4.21 -29.41 -37.55
N TRP A 30 3.50 -30.54 -37.54
CA TRP A 30 2.42 -30.81 -36.60
C TRP A 30 2.90 -30.83 -35.14
N THR A 31 4.01 -31.51 -34.86
CA THR A 31 4.59 -31.58 -33.51
C THR A 31 5.12 -30.24 -33.04
N TYR A 32 5.71 -29.44 -33.94
CA TYR A 32 6.14 -28.07 -33.65
C TYR A 32 4.96 -27.17 -33.31
N HIS A 33 3.88 -27.19 -34.10
CA HIS A 33 2.66 -26.40 -33.83
C HIS A 33 2.03 -26.78 -32.49
N LEU A 34 1.83 -28.08 -32.21
CA LEU A 34 1.31 -28.53 -30.92
C LEU A 34 2.19 -28.10 -29.73
N GLY A 35 3.51 -28.11 -29.93
CA GLY A 35 4.46 -27.63 -28.94
C GLY A 35 4.32 -26.13 -28.66
N TYR A 36 4.18 -25.35 -29.73
CA TYR A 36 4.00 -23.89 -29.65
C TYR A 36 2.69 -23.52 -28.96
N ASP A 37 1.55 -24.08 -29.40
CA ASP A 37 0.24 -23.80 -28.83
C ASP A 37 0.20 -24.13 -27.32
N LYS A 38 0.83 -25.25 -26.94
CA LYS A 38 0.94 -25.65 -25.54
C LYS A 38 1.84 -24.71 -24.73
N ALA A 39 2.92 -24.21 -25.32
CA ALA A 39 3.81 -23.26 -24.68
C ALA A 39 3.12 -21.90 -24.50
N GLU A 40 2.42 -21.42 -25.52
CA GLU A 40 1.63 -20.19 -25.49
C GLU A 40 0.53 -20.28 -24.44
N THR A 41 -0.28 -21.34 -24.46
CA THR A 41 -1.34 -21.56 -23.46
C THR A 41 -0.79 -21.58 -22.03
N LYS A 42 0.34 -22.26 -21.81
CA LYS A 42 0.99 -22.30 -20.48
C LYS A 42 1.56 -20.94 -20.08
N GLY A 43 2.09 -20.18 -21.03
CA GLY A 43 2.59 -18.83 -20.81
C GLY A 43 1.45 -17.92 -20.37
N THR A 44 0.40 -17.83 -21.19
CA THR A 44 -0.79 -17.02 -20.93
C THR A 44 -1.44 -17.38 -19.60
N ALA A 45 -1.66 -18.66 -19.32
CA ALA A 45 -2.23 -19.09 -18.04
C ALA A 45 -1.39 -18.67 -16.82
N LYS A 46 -0.05 -18.71 -16.92
CA LYS A 46 0.83 -18.23 -15.84
C LYS A 46 0.73 -16.72 -15.65
N TYR A 47 0.65 -15.96 -16.74
CA TYR A 47 0.48 -14.51 -16.67
C TYR A 47 -0.87 -14.16 -16.03
N GLU A 48 -1.96 -14.76 -16.50
CA GLU A 48 -3.29 -14.53 -15.93
C GLU A 48 -3.37 -14.87 -14.45
N GLN A 49 -2.79 -16.02 -14.04
CA GLN A 49 -2.72 -16.38 -12.62
C GLN A 49 -1.96 -15.35 -11.79
N ARG A 50 -0.81 -14.87 -12.29
CA ARG A 50 -0.02 -13.83 -11.62
C ARG A 50 -0.79 -12.52 -11.49
N GLU A 51 -1.46 -12.09 -12.55
CA GLU A 51 -2.26 -10.86 -12.53
C GLU A 51 -3.41 -10.96 -11.50
N VAL A 52 -4.09 -12.10 -11.43
CA VAL A 52 -5.14 -12.34 -10.44
C VAL A 52 -4.57 -12.34 -9.01
N GLU A 53 -3.42 -12.96 -8.78
CA GLU A 53 -2.75 -12.96 -7.48
C GLU A 53 -2.31 -11.56 -7.05
N ILE A 54 -1.73 -10.78 -7.99
CA ILE A 54 -1.34 -9.38 -7.75
C ILE A 54 -2.57 -8.55 -7.41
N ALA A 55 -3.63 -8.63 -8.21
CA ALA A 55 -4.87 -7.88 -7.97
C ALA A 55 -5.47 -8.22 -6.59
N LYS A 56 -5.46 -9.50 -6.20
CA LYS A 56 -5.91 -9.94 -4.88
C LYS A 56 -5.03 -9.38 -3.76
N ALA A 57 -3.71 -9.42 -3.91
CA ALA A 57 -2.77 -8.88 -2.93
C ALA A 57 -2.92 -7.37 -2.79
N THR A 58 -3.05 -6.64 -3.90
CA THR A 58 -3.30 -5.19 -3.91
C THR A 58 -4.61 -4.84 -3.23
N ALA A 59 -5.70 -5.54 -3.53
CA ALA A 59 -6.99 -5.31 -2.88
C ALA A 59 -6.93 -5.55 -1.36
N ALA A 60 -6.24 -6.61 -0.93
CA ALA A 60 -6.03 -6.88 0.49
C ALA A 60 -5.21 -5.78 1.17
N GLU A 61 -4.18 -5.26 0.51
CA GLU A 61 -3.34 -4.19 1.04
C GLU A 61 -4.11 -2.87 1.16
N ILE A 62 -4.88 -2.51 0.15
CA ILE A 62 -5.78 -1.33 0.19
C ILE A 62 -6.74 -1.46 1.38
N GLY A 63 -7.31 -2.64 1.61
CA GLY A 63 -8.17 -2.90 2.76
C GLY A 63 -7.46 -2.70 4.10
N ARG A 64 -6.25 -3.23 4.26
CA ARG A 64 -5.44 -3.04 5.49
C ARG A 64 -5.13 -1.56 5.74
N GLN A 65 -4.71 -0.84 4.71
CA GLN A 65 -4.40 0.58 4.82
C GLN A 65 -5.63 1.42 5.14
N ALA A 66 -6.77 1.13 4.50
CA ALA A 66 -8.03 1.81 4.79
C ALA A 66 -8.47 1.60 6.25
N GLN A 67 -8.35 0.38 6.77
CA GLN A 67 -8.67 0.06 8.16
C GLN A 67 -7.73 0.79 9.13
N ALA A 68 -6.41 0.73 8.90
CA ALA A 68 -5.42 1.41 9.74
C ALA A 68 -5.65 2.93 9.75
N ASN A 69 -5.93 3.52 8.59
CA ASN A 69 -6.23 4.95 8.48
C ASN A 69 -7.54 5.34 9.19
N ALA A 70 -8.58 4.50 9.11
CA ALA A 70 -9.82 4.74 9.83
C ALA A 70 -9.62 4.69 11.35
N GLN A 71 -8.84 3.72 11.84
CA GLN A 71 -8.48 3.62 13.26
C GLN A 71 -7.65 4.81 13.73
N ALA A 72 -6.64 5.21 12.96
CA ALA A 72 -5.82 6.39 13.27
C ALA A 72 -6.67 7.66 13.34
N LYS A 73 -7.57 7.86 12.38
CA LYS A 73 -8.51 9.01 12.40
C LYS A 73 -9.43 9.00 13.62
N ALA A 74 -9.91 7.82 14.04
CA ALA A 74 -10.75 7.71 15.22
C ALA A 74 -9.98 8.05 16.52
N ILE A 75 -8.73 7.60 16.63
CA ILE A 75 -7.85 7.92 17.76
C ILE A 75 -7.56 9.42 17.81
N GLU A 76 -7.19 10.02 16.67
CA GLU A 76 -6.93 11.45 16.59
C GLU A 76 -8.18 12.29 16.88
N ALA A 77 -9.36 11.87 16.40
CA ALA A 77 -10.61 12.54 16.74
C ALA A 77 -10.90 12.52 18.26
N ALA A 78 -10.66 11.38 18.92
CA ALA A 78 -10.78 11.29 20.37
C ALA A 78 -9.77 12.18 21.10
N ARG A 79 -8.53 12.25 20.60
CA ARG A 79 -7.48 13.12 21.15
C ARG A 79 -7.82 14.60 21.00
N ILE A 80 -8.35 15.01 19.84
CA ILE A 80 -8.79 16.39 19.60
C ILE A 80 -9.93 16.75 20.56
N ALA A 81 -10.93 15.88 20.70
CA ALA A 81 -12.04 16.12 21.63
C ALA A 81 -11.55 16.26 23.08
N GLN A 82 -10.55 15.46 23.49
CA GLN A 82 -9.92 15.60 24.79
C GLN A 82 -9.20 16.95 24.94
N LEU A 83 -8.39 17.35 23.95
CA LEU A 83 -7.69 18.64 23.95
C LEU A 83 -8.65 19.83 23.99
N GLU A 84 -9.79 19.74 23.30
CA GLU A 84 -10.83 20.76 23.34
C GLU A 84 -11.45 20.89 24.74
N ALA A 85 -11.74 19.75 25.39
CA ALA A 85 -12.24 19.74 26.77
C ALA A 85 -11.20 20.29 27.76
N GLU A 86 -9.93 19.91 27.62
CA GLU A 86 -8.83 20.43 28.43
C GLU A 86 -8.63 21.93 28.23
N ASN A 87 -8.71 22.43 26.98
CA ASN A 87 -8.62 23.85 26.69
C ASN A 87 -9.78 24.64 27.31
N ALA A 88 -11.02 24.14 27.21
CA ALA A 88 -12.17 24.80 27.83
C ALA A 88 -12.03 24.87 29.37
N ALA A 89 -11.50 23.80 29.99
CA ALA A 89 -11.21 23.78 31.42
C ALA A 89 -10.09 24.77 31.79
N LEU A 90 -9.04 24.88 30.97
CA LEU A 90 -7.95 25.83 31.15
C LEU A 90 -8.43 27.28 31.02
N GLU A 91 -9.26 27.59 30.02
CA GLU A 91 -9.86 28.91 29.85
C GLU A 91 -10.71 29.32 31.05
N LEU A 92 -11.51 28.39 31.59
CA LEU A 92 -12.29 28.63 32.80
C LEU A 92 -11.38 28.92 34.00
N LEU A 93 -10.32 28.11 34.19
CA LEU A 93 -9.37 28.30 35.29
C LEU A 93 -8.62 29.64 35.18
N ILE A 94 -8.21 30.03 33.96
CA ILE A 94 -7.58 31.33 33.71
C ILE A 94 -8.54 32.45 34.12
N LYS A 95 -9.80 32.36 33.70
CA LYS A 95 -10.81 33.35 34.06
C LYS A 95 -11.03 33.42 35.57
N GLU A 96 -11.20 32.28 36.24
CA GLU A 96 -11.36 32.24 37.70
C GLU A 96 -10.16 32.88 38.41
N LYS A 97 -8.93 32.61 37.94
CA LYS A 97 -7.71 33.21 38.51
C LYS A 97 -7.57 34.69 38.22
N SER A 98 -7.99 35.16 37.05
CA SER A 98 -8.06 36.59 36.75
C SER A 98 -9.10 37.30 37.61
N ASP A 99 -10.30 36.72 37.76
CA ASP A 99 -11.35 37.26 38.61
C ASP A 99 -10.92 37.30 40.08
N GLU A 100 -10.21 36.26 40.58
CA GLU A 100 -9.61 36.22 41.92
C GLU A 100 -8.56 37.33 42.11
N ALA A 101 -7.69 37.53 41.13
CA ALA A 101 -6.68 38.59 41.18
C ALA A 101 -7.28 40.01 41.11
N ASP A 102 -8.37 40.20 40.35
CA ASP A 102 -9.08 41.48 40.27
C ASP A 102 -9.92 41.77 41.52
N ALA A 103 -10.40 40.73 42.20
CA ALA A 103 -11.11 40.85 43.47
C ALA A 103 -10.18 41.05 44.68
N ASP A 104 -8.86 40.91 44.52
CA ASP A 104 -7.88 41.09 45.58
C ASP A 104 -7.82 42.57 46.05
N PRO A 105 -8.26 42.88 47.29
CA PRO A 105 -8.22 44.25 47.81
C PRO A 105 -6.80 44.78 48.02
N ASP A 106 -5.79 43.91 48.07
CA ASP A 106 -4.38 44.25 48.22
C ASP A 106 -3.62 44.19 46.87
N ARG A 107 -4.31 43.99 45.72
CA ARG A 107 -3.70 43.86 44.37
C ARG A 107 -2.70 44.98 44.02
N ASP A 108 -3.09 46.22 44.31
CA ASP A 108 -2.30 47.42 44.01
C ASP A 108 -1.52 47.92 45.24
N ARG A 109 -1.54 47.16 46.35
CA ARG A 109 -0.84 47.53 47.58
C ARG A 109 0.62 47.06 47.49
N PRO A 110 1.61 47.97 47.58
CA PRO A 110 3.00 47.55 47.57
C PRO A 110 3.28 46.61 48.75
N ALA A 111 3.74 45.40 48.45
CA ALA A 111 4.03 44.32 49.42
C ALA A 111 5.03 44.71 50.52
N LEU A 112 5.71 45.84 50.35
CA LEU A 112 6.54 46.49 51.35
C LEU A 112 6.00 47.91 51.54
N SER A 113 5.36 48.16 52.68
CA SER A 113 5.18 49.56 53.10
C SER A 113 6.57 50.18 53.25
N SER A 114 6.72 51.46 52.94
CA SER A 114 8.01 52.18 53.14
C SER A 114 8.52 52.15 54.59
N GLY A 115 7.71 51.65 55.55
CA GLY A 115 8.08 51.41 56.93
C GLY A 115 8.50 49.98 57.28
N ALA A 116 8.42 49.02 56.35
CA ALA A 116 8.79 47.62 56.56
C ALA A 116 10.30 47.33 56.35
N GLY A 117 11.12 48.38 56.20
CA GLY A 117 12.57 48.26 56.30
C GLY A 117 12.94 47.83 57.73
N LEU A 118 13.24 46.55 57.91
CA LEU A 118 13.92 46.03 59.09
C LEU A 118 15.10 46.95 59.41
N ARG A 119 15.04 47.61 60.58
CA ARG A 119 16.21 48.30 61.16
C ARG A 119 17.20 47.21 61.58
N ILE A 120 18.10 46.85 60.68
CA ILE A 120 19.16 45.86 60.93
C ILE A 120 20.24 46.42 61.90
N ASP A 121 20.24 47.72 62.21
CA ASP A 121 21.27 48.35 63.05
C ASP A 121 20.74 48.96 64.36
N ALA A 122 20.33 48.13 65.31
CA ALA A 122 20.29 48.52 66.71
C ALA A 122 20.75 47.37 67.61
N ILE A 123 22.03 47.04 67.50
CA ILE A 123 22.78 46.45 68.61
C ILE A 123 23.17 47.62 69.52
N HIS A 124 22.59 47.68 70.72
CA HIS A 124 23.11 48.44 71.87
C HIS A 124 23.56 47.44 72.93
#